data_AF-A0A094M2H7-F1
#
_entry.id   AF-A0A094M2H7-F1
#
_cell.length_a   1.000
_cell.length_b   1.000
_cell.length_c   1.000
_cell.angle_alpha   90.00
_cell.angle_beta   90.00
_cell.angle_gamma   90.00
#
_symmetry.space_group_name_H-M   'P 1'
#
loop_
_entity.id
_entity.type
_entity.pdbx_description
1 polymer ?
#
loop_
_entity_poly.entity_id
_entity_poly.type
_entity_poly.pdbx_seq_one_letter_code
_entity_poly.pdbx_strand_id
1 'polypeptide(L)' 'MNFYIQQTISIHQLKIGSLTNSSVLQIGTTGKVQPLATLSNTGQFTQPAPEAKINIQGEEGPFVPLQSPV' A
#
# COMPACT_ATOMS: atom_id res chain seq x y z
N MET A 1 -7.21 52.44 -13.78
CA MET A 1 -7.19 51.46 -14.87
C MET A 1 -7.93 50.23 -14.38
N ASN A 2 -9.01 49.84 -15.05
CA ASN A 2 -9.90 48.79 -14.54
C ASN A 2 -9.56 47.47 -15.23
N PHE A 3 -9.13 46.48 -14.44
CA PHE A 3 -8.89 45.12 -14.90
C PHE A 3 -10.04 44.22 -14.47
N TYR A 4 -10.61 43.51 -15.44
CA TYR A 4 -11.63 42.50 -15.20
C TYR A 4 -11.03 41.14 -15.55
N ILE A 5 -10.80 40.32 -14.53
CA ILE A 5 -10.25 38.98 -14.68
C ILE A 5 -11.37 37.99 -14.35
N GLN A 6 -11.80 37.22 -15.36
CA GLN A 6 -12.70 36.09 -15.20
C GLN A 6 -11.86 34.82 -15.15
N GLN A 7 -11.86 34.12 -14.02
CA GLN A 7 -11.10 32.88 -13.83
C GLN A 7 -12.00 31.80 -13.25
N THR A 8 -12.02 30.64 -13.90
CA THR A 8 -12.71 29.45 -13.42
C THR A 8 -11.66 28.39 -13.12
N ILE A 9 -11.50 28.04 -11.85
CA ILE A 9 -10.62 26.95 -11.41
C ILE A 9 -11.51 25.76 -11.06
N SER A 10 -11.33 24.65 -11.78
CA SER A 10 -11.99 23.38 -11.47
C SER A 10 -10.95 22.38 -10.97
N ILE A 11 -11.06 21.99 -9.70
CA ILE A 11 -10.16 21.02 -9.08
C ILE A 11 -10.93 19.72 -8.90
N HIS A 12 -10.40 18.63 -9.44
CA HIS A 12 -10.94 17.28 -9.24
C HIS A 12 -9.97 16.50 -8.36
N GLN A 13 -10.47 15.93 -7.28
CA GLN A 13 -9.67 15.11 -6.38
C GLN A 13 -10.24 13.70 -6.33
N LEU A 14 -9.38 12.72 -6.57
CA LEU A 14 -9.66 11.31 -6.35
C LEU A 14 -8.66 10.81 -5.30
N LYS A 15 -9.13 10.56 -4.08
CA LYS A 15 -8.30 10.04 -2.99
C LYS A 15 -8.62 8.57 -2.76
N ILE A 16 -7.60 7.72 -2.87
CA ILE A 16 -7.68 6.30 -2.57
C ILE A 16 -7.03 6.09 -1.20
N GLY A 17 -7.82 5.69 -0.21
CA GLY A 17 -7.34 5.58 1.18
C GLY A 17 -6.55 4.29 1.46
N SER A 18 -6.97 3.18 0.89
CA SER A 18 -6.29 1.89 0.98
C SER A 18 -6.65 1.04 -0.22
N LEU A 19 -5.77 0.10 -0.57
CA LEU A 19 -5.97 -0.83 -1.66
C LEU A 19 -5.63 -2.23 -1.14
N THR A 20 -6.62 -3.13 -1.15
CA THR A 20 -6.44 -4.51 -0.66
C THR A 20 -6.03 -5.45 -1.79
N ASN A 21 -5.68 -6.70 -1.46
CA ASN A 21 -5.26 -7.67 -2.47
C ASN A 21 -6.28 -7.82 -3.60
N SER A 22 -5.77 -7.81 -4.82
CA SER A 22 -6.54 -7.90 -6.07
C SER A 22 -7.61 -6.83 -6.23
N SER A 23 -7.28 -5.58 -5.88
CA SER A 23 -8.07 -4.41 -6.22
C SER A 23 -7.63 -3.84 -7.56
N VAL A 24 -8.59 -3.42 -8.38
CA VAL A 24 -8.35 -2.71 -9.64
C VAL A 24 -9.13 -1.41 -9.62
N LEU A 25 -8.44 -0.30 -9.88
CA LEU A 25 -9.07 0.98 -10.15
C LEU A 25 -8.88 1.34 -11.61
N GLN A 26 -9.98 1.58 -12.32
CA GLN A 26 -9.94 1.96 -13.72
C GLN A 26 -10.76 3.19 -14.02
N ILE A 27 -10.14 4.08 -14.79
CA ILE A 27 -10.73 5.29 -15.33
C ILE A 27 -10.69 5.18 -16.86
N GLY A 28 -11.84 5.17 -17.52
CA GLY A 28 -11.98 4.91 -18.95
C GLY A 28 -12.44 3.48 -19.28
N THR A 29 -12.52 3.13 -20.57
CA THR A 29 -13.06 1.83 -21.02
C THR A 29 -12.13 0.66 -20.71
N THR A 30 -12.69 -0.45 -20.24
CA THR A 30 -11.95 -1.71 -20.04
C THR A 30 -12.48 -2.87 -20.84
N GLY A 31 -11.59 -3.80 -21.15
CA GLY A 31 -11.92 -5.12 -21.67
C GLY A 31 -12.34 -6.07 -20.55
N LYS A 32 -11.71 -7.25 -20.46
CA LYS A 32 -11.95 -8.21 -19.37
C LYS A 32 -10.87 -8.07 -18.31
N VAL A 33 -11.25 -7.70 -17.09
CA VAL A 33 -10.35 -7.66 -15.92
C VAL A 33 -10.76 -8.75 -14.94
N GLN A 34 -9.82 -9.62 -14.57
CA GLN A 34 -10.06 -10.77 -13.70
C GLN A 34 -9.09 -10.71 -12.50
N PRO A 35 -9.38 -9.87 -11.50
CA PRO A 35 -8.56 -9.79 -10.30
C PRO A 35 -8.81 -11.04 -9.43
N LEU A 36 -7.76 -11.79 -9.12
CA LEU A 36 -7.82 -12.99 -8.30
C LEU A 36 -6.86 -12.85 -7.13
N ALA A 37 -7.37 -12.92 -5.89
CA ALA A 37 -6.55 -13.00 -4.69
C ALA A 37 -6.71 -14.38 -4.08
N THR A 38 -5.65 -15.20 -4.12
CA THR A 38 -5.63 -16.49 -3.41
C THR A 38 -4.84 -16.32 -2.13
N LEU A 39 -5.54 -16.11 -1.02
CA LEU A 39 -4.91 -15.99 0.30
C LEU A 39 -4.74 -17.38 0.90
N SER A 40 -3.61 -18.02 0.64
CA SER A 40 -3.30 -19.34 1.18
C SER A 40 -2.47 -19.22 2.45
N ASN A 41 -3.02 -19.64 3.58
CA ASN A 41 -2.31 -19.77 4.86
C ASN A 41 -1.59 -21.13 4.91
N THR A 42 -0.52 -21.29 4.13
CA THR A 42 0.24 -22.55 4.05
C THR A 42 1.05 -22.84 5.32
N GLY A 43 1.11 -21.91 6.25
CA GLY A 43 1.82 -22.04 7.52
C GLY A 43 0.97 -22.57 8.69
N GLN A 44 -0.29 -22.94 8.46
CA GLN A 44 -1.22 -23.40 9.51
C GLN A 44 -1.34 -22.41 10.68
N PHE A 45 -1.25 -21.11 10.40
CA PHE A 45 -1.40 -20.08 11.44
C PHE A 45 -2.89 -20.04 11.86
N THR A 46 -3.23 -20.69 12.97
CA THR A 46 -4.58 -20.74 13.54
C THR A 46 -4.88 -19.58 14.48
N GLN A 47 -3.84 -18.85 14.89
CA GLN A 47 -3.89 -17.72 15.80
C GLN A 47 -3.36 -16.46 15.09
N PRO A 48 -3.79 -15.26 15.52
CA PRO A 48 -3.20 -14.01 15.03
C PRO A 48 -1.68 -14.05 15.09
N ALA A 49 -1.03 -13.36 14.15
CA ALA A 49 0.42 -13.22 14.17
C ALA A 49 0.86 -12.71 15.56
N PRO A 50 1.88 -13.32 16.19
CA PRO A 50 2.38 -12.84 17.47
C PRO A 50 2.77 -11.36 17.37
N GLU A 51 2.55 -10.61 18.44
CA GLU A 51 3.03 -9.22 18.51
C GLU A 51 4.52 -9.19 18.21
N ALA A 52 4.92 -8.27 17.33
CA ALA A 52 6.33 -8.09 16.99
C ALA A 52 7.09 -7.73 18.26
N LYS A 53 7.92 -8.66 18.75
CA LYS A 53 8.84 -8.38 19.85
C LYS A 53 9.88 -7.40 19.33
N ILE A 54 9.71 -6.11 19.64
CA ILE A 54 10.79 -5.15 19.50
C ILE A 54 11.79 -5.51 20.60
N ASN A 55 12.78 -6.34 20.26
CA ASN A 55 13.90 -6.64 21.17
C ASN A 55 14.73 -5.35 21.31
N ILE A 56 14.37 -4.50 22.29
CA ILE A 56 15.21 -3.37 22.71
C ILE A 56 16.38 -3.86 23.58
N GLN A 57 16.48 -5.16 23.87
CA GLN A 57 17.62 -5.76 24.55
C GLN A 57 18.18 -6.86 23.66
N GLY A 58 19.44 -6.65 23.25
CA GLY A 58 20.13 -7.49 22.31
C GLY A 58 20.22 -8.92 22.79
N GLU A 59 19.62 -9.82 22.02
CA GLU A 59 19.98 -11.24 22.04
C GLU A 59 20.24 -11.69 20.61
N GLU A 60 21.35 -12.39 20.48
CA GLU A 60 22.11 -12.69 19.27
C GLU A 60 21.36 -13.70 18.39
N GLY A 61 20.52 -13.22 17.48
CA GLY A 61 20.24 -13.95 16.24
C GLY A 61 21.48 -13.94 15.33
N PRO A 62 21.65 -14.90 14.40
CA PRO A 62 22.77 -14.89 13.47
C PRO A 62 22.76 -13.55 12.73
N PHE A 63 23.74 -12.71 13.05
CA PHE A 63 23.98 -11.43 12.41
C PHE A 63 24.30 -11.73 10.95
N VAL A 64 23.30 -11.66 10.07
CA VAL A 64 23.56 -11.48 8.65
C VAL A 64 23.92 -10.00 8.51
N PRO A 65 25.19 -9.64 8.21
CA PRO A 65 25.55 -8.25 8.02
C PRO A 65 24.89 -7.78 6.73
N LEU A 66 23.71 -7.18 6.84
CA LEU A 66 23.18 -6.32 5.79
C LEU A 66 24.06 -5.08 5.80
N GLN A 67 25.02 -5.02 4.86
CA GLN A 67 25.74 -3.80 4.60
C GLN A 67 24.73 -2.71 4.25
N SER A 68 24.76 -1.61 5.01
CA SER A 68 24.01 -0.41 4.69
C SER A 68 24.40 0.10 3.30
N PRO A 69 23.45 0.54 2.46
CA PRO A 69 23.76 1.15 1.18
C PRO A 69 24.63 2.39 1.41
N VAL A 70 25.74 2.49 0.68
CA VAL A 70 26.46 3.76 0.48
C VAL A 70 25.69 4.59 -0.54
#